data_AF-A0A2N4YSZ7-F1
#
_entry.id   AF-A0A2N4YSZ7-F1
#
_cell.length_a   1.000
_cell.length_b   1.000
_cell.length_c   1.000
_cell.angle_alpha   90.00
_cell.angle_beta   90.00
_cell.angle_gamma   90.00
#
_symmetry.space_group_name_H-M   'P 1'
#
loop_
_entity.id
_entity.type
_entity.pdbx_description
1 polymer ?
#
loop_
_entity_poly.entity_id
_entity_poly.type
_entity_poly.pdbx_seq_one_letter_code
_entity_poly.pdbx_strand_id
1 'polypeptide(L)'
;VWLSVGAHDRPPRRYRQRDFCWWLGVLGMWDAAANAPGKEHVTIAVSGARGGHTVDFRQLAPQGVTLVGQTRGFDGDKALFHHDLAENIRRGDASYLALLDAADAWVARNGMDLPEEPSAREFLPDPACVTDPLLSLNLAEAGISTIIWATGYTTDYRWLKVNAFDDAQRPQHHRGVSTEPGVYFLGLPWLSRRGSTFIWGVWHDAKYIADQIAIQRQYQRYQPSC
;
A
#
# COMPACT_ATOMS: atom_id res chain seq x y z
N VAL A 1 12.98 -21.02 6.60
CA VAL A 1 11.98 -20.29 5.78
C VAL A 1 12.64 -19.01 5.29
N TRP A 2 12.37 -18.57 4.06
CA TRP A 2 12.95 -17.35 3.49
C TRP A 2 11.86 -16.36 3.16
N LEU A 3 12.13 -15.07 3.39
CA LEU A 3 11.22 -13.98 3.04
C LEU A 3 11.96 -12.95 2.20
N SER A 4 11.54 -12.80 0.94
CA SER A 4 11.99 -11.70 0.09
C SER A 4 11.27 -10.41 0.47
N VAL A 5 12.04 -9.39 0.83
CA VAL A 5 11.52 -8.09 1.31
C VAL A 5 11.77 -7.01 0.26
N GLY A 6 10.69 -6.52 -0.34
CA GLY A 6 10.71 -5.36 -1.23
C GLY A 6 10.49 -4.04 -0.51
N ALA A 7 10.45 -2.95 -1.28
CA ALA A 7 10.14 -1.62 -0.76
C ALA A 7 8.76 -1.58 -0.09
N HIS A 8 8.69 -1.02 1.12
CA HIS A 8 7.46 -0.93 1.90
C HIS A 8 7.49 0.29 2.83
N ASP A 9 6.32 0.82 3.12
CA ASP A 9 6.09 1.62 4.32
C ASP A 9 5.63 0.66 5.44
N ARG A 10 5.99 0.88 6.70
CA ARG A 10 5.56 0.01 7.83
C ARG A 10 4.88 0.80 8.95
N PRO A 11 3.63 1.24 8.78
CA PRO A 11 2.99 2.05 9.81
C PRO A 11 2.78 1.26 11.12
N PRO A 12 2.70 1.94 12.28
CA PRO A 12 2.24 1.30 13.51
C PRO A 12 0.86 0.72 13.31
N ARG A 13 0.56 -0.45 13.89
CA ARG A 13 -0.83 -0.94 13.95
C ARG A 13 -1.66 -0.04 14.86
N ARG A 14 -1.08 0.33 16.01
CA ARG A 14 -1.62 1.26 16.99
C ARG A 14 -0.48 2.13 17.51
N TYR A 15 -0.81 3.37 17.87
CA TYR A 15 0.09 4.29 18.55
C TYR A 15 -0.73 5.23 19.45
N ARG A 16 -0.30 5.44 20.70
CA ARG A 16 -0.99 6.23 21.73
C ARG A 16 -2.46 5.83 21.87
N GLN A 17 -2.69 4.51 21.92
CA GLN A 17 -4.01 3.87 22.00
C GLN A 17 -4.98 4.21 20.85
N ARG A 18 -4.46 4.65 19.70
CA ARG A 18 -5.25 4.91 18.51
C ARG A 18 -4.80 4.04 17.35
N ASP A 19 -5.76 3.60 16.57
CA ASP A 19 -5.56 2.77 15.39
C ASP A 19 -4.86 3.56 14.28
N PHE A 20 -4.05 2.90 13.47
CA PHE A 20 -3.47 3.49 12.27
C PHE A 20 -4.50 4.21 11.38
N CYS A 21 -5.66 3.59 11.16
CA CYS A 21 -6.72 4.17 10.35
C CYS A 21 -7.26 5.48 10.93
N TRP A 22 -7.28 5.59 12.27
CA TRP A 22 -7.66 6.82 12.96
C TRP A 22 -6.61 7.91 12.76
N TRP A 23 -5.32 7.58 12.89
CA TRP A 23 -4.22 8.50 12.62
C TRP A 23 -4.24 9.01 11.19
N LEU A 24 -4.43 8.14 10.20
CA LEU A 24 -4.58 8.55 8.80
C LEU A 24 -5.75 9.53 8.59
N GLY A 25 -6.82 9.41 9.37
CA GLY A 25 -7.96 10.33 9.35
C GLY A 25 -7.62 11.70 9.90
N VAL A 26 -7.15 11.77 11.15
CA VAL A 26 -6.90 13.06 11.81
C VAL A 26 -5.71 13.82 11.21
N LEU A 27 -4.78 13.11 10.58
CA LEU A 27 -3.66 13.69 9.82
C LEU A 27 -4.02 14.05 8.38
N GLY A 28 -5.27 13.83 7.94
CA GLY A 28 -5.74 14.13 6.58
C GLY A 28 -5.11 13.25 5.49
N MET A 29 -4.45 12.16 5.86
CA MET A 29 -3.71 11.32 4.93
C MET A 29 -4.62 10.44 4.06
N TRP A 30 -5.84 10.17 4.50
CA TRP A 30 -6.85 9.51 3.66
C TRP A 30 -7.34 10.38 2.50
N ASP A 31 -7.34 11.69 2.69
CA ASP A 31 -7.87 12.69 1.76
C ASP A 31 -6.81 13.29 0.84
N ALA A 32 -5.56 12.81 0.94
CA ALA A 32 -4.50 13.20 0.02
C ALA A 32 -4.93 12.97 -1.44
N ALA A 33 -4.88 14.03 -2.25
CA ALA A 33 -5.41 14.04 -3.61
C ALA A 33 -4.53 13.30 -4.63
N ALA A 34 -3.24 13.13 -4.32
CA ALA A 34 -2.29 12.45 -5.20
C ALA A 34 -1.24 11.69 -4.39
N ASN A 35 -0.70 10.63 -4.99
CA ASN A 35 0.46 9.96 -4.44
C ASN A 35 1.69 10.87 -4.56
N ALA A 36 2.62 10.74 -3.62
CA ALA A 36 3.93 11.35 -3.78
C ALA A 36 4.65 10.66 -4.95
N PRO A 37 5.31 11.41 -5.85
CA PRO A 37 6.12 10.83 -6.92
C PRO A 37 7.14 9.82 -6.37
N GLY A 38 7.25 8.65 -7.01
CA GLY A 38 8.17 7.57 -6.60
C GLY A 38 7.63 6.65 -5.50
N LYS A 39 6.38 6.82 -5.07
CA LYS A 39 5.68 5.92 -4.13
C LYS A 39 4.56 5.10 -4.78
N GLU A 40 4.51 5.02 -6.11
CA GLU A 40 3.43 4.37 -6.86
C GLU A 40 3.31 2.88 -6.57
N HIS A 41 4.41 2.22 -6.19
CA HIS A 41 4.48 0.79 -5.91
C HIS A 41 4.92 0.42 -4.49
N VAL A 42 4.95 1.40 -3.58
CA VAL A 42 5.32 1.14 -2.17
C VAL A 42 4.09 0.73 -1.39
N THR A 43 4.04 -0.55 -1.00
CA THR A 43 2.92 -1.09 -0.21
C THR A 43 3.12 -0.84 1.29
N ILE A 44 2.04 -0.95 2.06
CA ILE A 44 2.10 -0.91 3.52
C ILE A 44 2.23 -2.33 4.10
N ALA A 45 3.22 -2.54 4.97
CA ALA A 45 3.36 -3.75 5.75
C ALA A 45 2.53 -3.62 7.04
N VAL A 46 1.32 -4.19 7.04
CA VAL A 46 0.38 -4.15 8.17
C VAL A 46 -0.20 -5.53 8.44
N SER A 47 -0.34 -5.88 9.72
CA SER A 47 -1.00 -7.12 10.12
C SER A 47 -2.39 -6.86 10.69
N GLY A 48 -3.40 -7.48 10.07
CA GLY A 48 -4.75 -7.62 10.66
C GLY A 48 -4.97 -8.96 11.38
N ALA A 49 -4.03 -9.90 11.25
CA ALA A 49 -4.15 -11.23 11.82
C ALA A 49 -4.01 -11.19 13.35
N ARG A 50 -4.75 -12.07 14.05
CA ARG A 50 -4.68 -12.23 15.52
C ARG A 50 -4.89 -10.92 16.28
N GLY A 51 -5.85 -10.10 15.85
CA GLY A 51 -6.14 -8.78 16.45
C GLY A 51 -5.23 -7.64 15.98
N GLY A 52 -4.25 -7.96 15.12
CA GLY A 52 -3.32 -7.03 14.49
C GLY A 52 -2.18 -6.57 15.39
N HIS A 53 -1.01 -6.38 14.79
CA HIS A 53 0.21 -5.92 15.46
C HIS A 53 1.06 -5.10 14.50
N THR A 54 1.92 -4.23 15.05
CA THR A 54 2.92 -3.50 14.27
C THR A 54 3.91 -4.49 13.70
N VAL A 55 4.12 -4.46 12.39
CA VAL A 55 5.06 -5.34 11.70
C VAL A 55 6.47 -4.77 11.82
N ASP A 56 7.40 -5.59 12.28
CA ASP A 56 8.84 -5.38 12.16
C ASP A 56 9.46 -6.70 11.67
N PHE A 57 10.03 -6.68 10.46
CA PHE A 57 10.58 -7.89 9.85
C PHE A 57 11.75 -8.48 10.65
N ARG A 58 12.45 -7.68 11.45
CA ARG A 58 13.54 -8.15 12.31
C ARG A 58 13.06 -9.16 13.35
N GLN A 59 11.78 -9.10 13.76
CA GLN A 59 11.17 -10.07 14.68
C GLN A 59 11.08 -11.47 14.09
N LEU A 60 11.16 -11.63 12.77
CA LEU A 60 11.04 -12.93 12.10
C LEU A 60 12.34 -13.74 12.13
N ALA A 61 13.50 -13.07 12.26
CA ALA A 61 14.79 -13.76 12.27
C ALA A 61 14.96 -14.72 13.47
N PRO A 62 14.65 -14.31 14.72
CA PRO A 62 14.62 -15.23 15.87
C PRO A 62 13.62 -16.39 15.73
N GLN A 63 12.65 -16.28 14.82
CA GLN A 63 11.65 -17.32 14.54
C GLN A 63 12.10 -18.30 13.43
N GLY A 64 13.34 -18.20 12.95
CA GLY A 64 13.90 -19.07 11.92
C GLY A 64 13.61 -18.64 10.48
N VAL A 65 13.21 -17.37 10.28
CA VAL A 65 13.05 -16.78 8.95
C VAL A 65 14.31 -16.03 8.54
N THR A 66 14.90 -16.41 7.40
CA THR A 66 15.98 -15.65 6.78
C THR A 66 15.38 -14.60 5.86
N LEU A 67 15.65 -13.32 6.15
CA LEU A 67 15.28 -12.22 5.27
C LEU A 67 16.27 -12.15 4.10
N VAL A 68 15.77 -11.91 2.90
CA VAL A 68 16.56 -11.64 1.69
C VAL A 68 15.98 -10.42 0.98
N GLY A 69 16.78 -9.79 0.11
CA GLY A 69 16.33 -8.64 -0.67
C GLY A 69 15.21 -8.97 -1.64
N GLN A 70 14.80 -7.96 -2.42
CA GLN A 70 13.80 -8.17 -3.46
C GLN A 70 14.32 -9.20 -4.48
N THR A 71 13.48 -10.18 -4.82
CA THR A 71 13.82 -11.19 -5.83
C THR A 71 13.94 -10.51 -7.19
N ARG A 72 15.13 -10.58 -7.79
CA ARG A 72 15.45 -10.03 -9.11
C ARG A 72 15.10 -10.99 -10.24
N GLY A 73 15.23 -12.29 -9.99
CA GLY A 73 14.99 -13.34 -10.98
C GLY A 73 15.59 -14.68 -10.55
N PHE A 74 15.58 -15.63 -11.49
CA PHE A 74 16.15 -16.95 -11.31
C PHE A 74 17.15 -17.25 -12.43
N ASP A 75 18.24 -17.93 -12.07
CA ASP A 75 19.21 -18.51 -12.99
C ASP A 75 19.28 -20.01 -12.72
N GLY A 76 18.57 -20.80 -13.52
CA GLY A 76 18.28 -22.20 -13.23
C GLY A 76 17.61 -22.37 -11.86
N ASP A 77 18.22 -23.16 -10.99
CA ASP A 77 17.74 -23.44 -9.62
C ASP A 77 18.16 -22.36 -8.60
N LYS A 78 18.80 -21.28 -9.05
CA LYS A 78 19.32 -20.23 -8.18
C LYS A 78 18.40 -19.01 -8.19
N ALA A 79 17.81 -18.68 -7.04
CA ALA A 79 17.16 -17.40 -6.83
C ALA A 79 18.21 -16.29 -6.68
N LEU A 80 17.99 -15.14 -7.31
CA LEU A 80 18.86 -13.95 -7.24
C LEU A 80 18.12 -12.80 -6.56
N PHE A 81 18.79 -12.12 -5.64
CA PHE A 81 18.21 -11.01 -4.87
C PHE A 81 18.95 -9.70 -5.11
N HIS A 82 18.23 -8.59 -4.99
CA HIS A 82 18.84 -7.27 -4.92
C HIS A 82 19.57 -7.05 -3.59
N HIS A 83 20.59 -6.19 -3.59
CA HIS A 83 21.28 -5.74 -2.38
C HIS A 83 20.52 -4.55 -1.73
N ASP A 84 19.21 -4.72 -1.53
CA ASP A 84 18.30 -3.65 -1.11
C ASP A 84 17.62 -3.90 0.24
N LEU A 85 17.84 -5.07 0.86
CA LEU A 85 17.17 -5.48 2.10
C LEU A 85 17.32 -4.45 3.23
N ALA A 86 18.57 -4.10 3.59
CA ALA A 86 18.84 -3.16 4.68
C ALA A 86 18.24 -1.77 4.39
N GLU A 87 18.34 -1.33 3.14
CA GLU A 87 17.77 -0.04 2.71
C GLU A 87 16.24 -0.04 2.77
N ASN A 88 15.59 -1.14 2.35
CA ASN A 88 14.13 -1.28 2.43
C ASN A 88 13.65 -1.25 3.90
N ILE A 89 14.33 -1.95 4.81
CA ILE A 89 14.02 -1.91 6.26
C ILE A 89 14.18 -0.49 6.81
N ARG A 90 15.32 0.16 6.52
CA ARG A 90 15.60 1.53 6.98
C ARG A 90 14.57 2.55 6.47
N ARG A 91 14.14 2.43 5.21
CA ARG A 91 13.06 3.27 4.64
C ARG A 91 11.73 3.01 5.33
N GLY A 92 11.42 1.75 5.61
CA GLY A 92 10.28 1.36 6.43
C GLY A 92 10.31 2.03 7.81
N ASP A 93 11.44 1.95 8.52
CA ASP A 93 11.66 2.60 9.82
C ASP A 93 11.45 4.12 9.74
N ALA A 94 12.00 4.78 8.71
CA ALA A 94 11.81 6.20 8.49
C ALA A 94 10.34 6.57 8.26
N SER A 95 9.60 5.77 7.46
CA SER A 95 8.16 5.99 7.22
C SER A 95 7.33 5.85 8.51
N TYR A 96 7.72 4.90 9.37
CA TYR A 96 7.08 4.65 10.66
C TYR A 96 7.29 5.82 11.61
N LEU A 97 8.55 6.25 11.81
CA LEU A 97 8.90 7.36 12.69
C LEU A 97 8.25 8.66 12.22
N ALA A 98 8.24 8.93 10.92
CA ALA A 98 7.58 10.12 10.37
C ALA A 98 6.08 10.18 10.70
N LEU A 99 5.40 9.03 10.73
CA LEU A 99 4.00 8.98 11.18
C LEU A 99 3.86 9.24 12.68
N LEU A 100 4.75 8.68 13.51
CA LEU A 100 4.75 8.94 14.95
C LEU A 100 4.98 10.43 15.25
N ASP A 101 5.94 11.04 14.57
CA ASP A 101 6.24 12.47 14.70
C ASP A 101 5.04 13.34 14.28
N ALA A 102 4.37 12.98 13.18
CA ALA A 102 3.16 13.67 12.73
C ALA A 102 2.01 13.51 13.75
N ALA A 103 1.85 12.32 14.33
CA ALA A 103 0.87 12.05 15.38
C ALA A 103 1.15 12.87 16.65
N ASP A 104 2.39 12.87 17.14
CA ASP A 104 2.81 13.65 18.31
C ASP A 104 2.61 15.15 18.11
N ALA A 105 3.00 15.67 16.95
CA ALA A 105 2.76 17.07 16.58
C ALA A 105 1.26 17.40 16.50
N TRP A 106 0.44 16.50 16.01
CA TRP A 106 -1.01 16.68 15.97
C TRP A 106 -1.62 16.67 17.38
N VAL A 107 -1.18 15.77 18.27
CA VAL A 107 -1.63 15.72 19.67
C VAL A 107 -1.33 17.03 20.38
N ALA A 108 -0.08 17.52 20.27
CA ALA A 108 0.34 18.77 20.90
C ALA A 108 -0.46 19.98 20.38
N ARG A 109 -0.67 20.09 19.07
CA ARG A 109 -1.44 21.20 18.46
C ARG A 109 -2.91 21.20 18.85
N ASN A 110 -3.51 20.04 19.08
CA ASN A 110 -4.93 19.91 19.37
C ASN A 110 -5.24 19.79 20.88
N GLY A 111 -4.22 19.82 21.75
CA GLY A 111 -4.40 19.70 23.19
C GLY A 111 -5.03 18.37 23.62
N MET A 112 -4.73 17.29 22.90
CA MET A 112 -5.33 15.97 23.13
C MET A 112 -4.65 15.24 24.28
N ASP A 113 -5.45 14.71 25.21
CA ASP A 113 -4.97 13.87 26.30
C ASP A 113 -4.86 12.40 25.83
N LEU A 114 -3.76 12.10 25.14
CA LEU A 114 -3.41 10.72 24.76
C LEU A 114 -2.11 10.31 25.46
N PRO A 115 -2.03 9.08 25.99
CA PRO A 115 -0.82 8.61 26.69
C PRO A 115 0.38 8.60 25.75
N GLU A 116 1.56 8.91 26.27
CA GLU A 116 2.82 8.73 25.55
C GLU A 116 3.14 7.24 25.38
N GLU A 117 3.89 6.92 24.33
CA GLU A 117 4.30 5.54 24.03
C GLU A 117 5.76 5.52 23.54
N PRO A 118 6.75 5.81 24.42
CA PRO A 118 8.15 5.92 24.03
C PRO A 118 8.73 4.62 23.48
N SER A 119 8.26 3.46 23.99
CA SER A 119 8.66 2.15 23.51
C SER A 119 8.31 1.89 22.05
N ALA A 120 7.36 2.64 21.46
CA ALA A 120 7.07 2.56 20.03
C ALA A 120 8.28 2.99 19.17
N ARG A 121 9.26 3.71 19.73
CA ARG A 121 10.47 4.17 19.04
C ARG A 121 11.69 3.27 19.30
N GLU A 122 11.53 2.21 20.08
CA GLU A 122 12.58 1.23 20.34
C GLU A 122 12.58 0.19 19.21
N PHE A 123 13.73 0.01 18.56
CA PHE A 123 13.89 -0.95 17.46
C PHE A 123 14.79 -2.11 17.87
N LEU A 124 14.49 -3.28 17.32
CA LEU A 124 15.37 -4.44 17.41
C LEU A 124 16.66 -4.18 16.62
N PRO A 125 17.79 -4.79 17.03
CA PRO A 125 19.00 -4.77 16.23
C PRO A 125 18.76 -5.49 14.89
N ASP A 126 19.49 -5.08 13.87
CA ASP A 126 19.47 -5.76 12.58
C ASP A 126 20.03 -7.18 12.72
N PRO A 127 19.32 -8.22 12.24
CA PRO A 127 19.83 -9.59 12.26
C PRO A 127 20.94 -9.77 11.21
N ALA A 128 21.73 -10.84 11.35
CA ALA A 128 22.87 -11.11 10.47
C ALA A 128 22.50 -11.12 8.97
N CYS A 129 21.31 -11.63 8.62
CA CYS A 129 20.83 -11.66 7.23
C CYS A 129 20.51 -10.28 6.64
N VAL A 130 20.41 -9.23 7.47
CA VAL A 130 20.27 -7.84 7.03
C VAL A 130 21.63 -7.16 6.91
N THR A 131 22.54 -7.41 7.85
CA THR A 131 23.90 -6.83 7.84
C THR A 131 24.82 -7.46 6.80
N ASP A 132 24.63 -8.75 6.50
CA ASP A 132 25.34 -9.53 5.49
C ASP A 132 24.32 -10.31 4.64
N PRO A 133 23.65 -9.66 3.67
CA PRO A 133 22.53 -10.23 2.95
C PRO A 133 22.98 -11.23 1.88
N LEU A 134 22.30 -12.38 1.83
CA LEU A 134 22.45 -13.33 0.72
C LEU A 134 21.93 -12.70 -0.57
N LEU A 135 22.80 -12.63 -1.58
CA LEU A 135 22.45 -12.14 -2.92
C LEU A 135 21.99 -13.22 -3.88
N SER A 136 22.18 -14.49 -3.50
CA SER A 136 21.72 -15.61 -4.28
C SER A 136 21.56 -16.86 -3.43
N LEU A 137 20.65 -17.74 -3.81
CA LEU A 137 20.33 -18.96 -3.07
C LEU A 137 19.99 -20.09 -4.04
N ASN A 138 20.71 -21.21 -3.96
CA ASN A 138 20.28 -22.44 -4.63
C ASN A 138 19.09 -23.02 -3.86
N LEU A 139 17.93 -23.11 -4.52
CA LEU A 139 16.69 -23.52 -3.88
C LEU A 139 16.73 -24.98 -3.43
N ALA A 140 17.28 -25.87 -4.24
CA ALA A 140 17.36 -27.30 -3.94
C ALA A 140 18.33 -27.58 -2.78
N GLU A 141 19.51 -26.97 -2.79
CA GLU A 141 20.49 -27.09 -1.70
C GLU A 141 19.96 -26.51 -0.38
N ALA A 142 19.16 -25.44 -0.46
CA ALA A 142 18.48 -24.86 0.69
C ALA A 142 17.25 -25.68 1.17
N GLY A 143 16.91 -26.77 0.49
CA GLY A 143 15.75 -27.60 0.81
C GLY A 143 14.40 -26.90 0.54
N ILE A 144 14.37 -25.89 -0.33
CA ILE A 144 13.16 -25.14 -0.68
C ILE A 144 12.41 -25.89 -1.78
N SER A 145 11.27 -26.48 -1.44
CA SER A 145 10.38 -27.18 -2.38
C SER A 145 9.14 -26.36 -2.77
N THR A 146 8.91 -25.21 -2.14
CA THR A 146 7.70 -24.40 -2.32
C THR A 146 8.04 -22.92 -2.33
N ILE A 147 7.49 -22.19 -3.30
CA ILE A 147 7.55 -20.73 -3.40
C ILE A 147 6.13 -20.20 -3.34
N ILE A 148 5.88 -19.23 -2.47
CA ILE A 148 4.59 -18.54 -2.35
C ILE A 148 4.75 -17.13 -2.92
N TRP A 149 4.05 -16.85 -4.01
CA TRP A 149 4.03 -15.53 -4.64
C TRP A 149 2.97 -14.64 -3.97
N ALA A 150 3.43 -13.78 -3.05
CA ALA A 150 2.60 -12.78 -2.37
C ALA A 150 2.88 -11.35 -2.89
N THR A 151 3.13 -11.21 -4.19
CA THR A 151 3.60 -9.98 -4.85
C THR A 151 2.49 -9.09 -5.42
N GLY A 152 1.23 -9.36 -5.06
CA GLY A 152 0.07 -8.59 -5.52
C GLY A 152 -0.50 -9.08 -6.86
N TYR A 153 -1.25 -8.21 -7.53
CA TYR A 153 -1.95 -8.48 -8.79
C TYR A 153 -1.95 -7.23 -9.67
N THR A 154 -2.27 -7.41 -10.95
CA THR A 154 -2.53 -6.31 -11.90
C THR A 154 -3.95 -6.41 -12.43
N THR A 155 -4.45 -5.32 -13.01
CA THR A 155 -5.77 -5.32 -13.66
C THR A 155 -5.62 -5.64 -15.14
N ASP A 156 -6.51 -6.48 -15.67
CA ASP A 156 -6.59 -6.79 -17.10
C ASP A 156 -7.93 -6.30 -17.63
N TYR A 157 -7.91 -5.21 -18.41
CA TYR A 157 -9.11 -4.61 -18.99
C TYR A 157 -9.43 -5.13 -20.40
N ARG A 158 -8.67 -6.07 -20.96
CA ARG A 158 -8.85 -6.54 -22.35
C ARG A 158 -10.21 -7.17 -22.61
N TRP A 159 -10.94 -7.59 -21.56
CA TRP A 159 -12.29 -8.11 -21.67
C TRP A 159 -13.33 -7.03 -22.01
N LEU A 160 -13.10 -5.77 -21.64
CA LEU A 160 -14.01 -4.65 -21.89
C LEU A 160 -13.69 -4.01 -23.25
N LYS A 161 -14.56 -4.21 -24.25
CA LYS A 161 -14.35 -3.76 -25.64
C LYS A 161 -14.92 -2.36 -25.86
N VAL A 162 -14.23 -1.34 -25.33
CA VAL A 162 -14.63 0.08 -25.41
C VAL A 162 -13.40 0.98 -25.65
N ASN A 163 -13.62 2.20 -26.13
CA ASN A 163 -12.55 3.18 -26.37
C ASN A 163 -12.22 4.01 -25.11
N ALA A 164 -11.95 3.31 -23.99
CA ALA A 164 -11.76 3.92 -22.66
C ALA A 164 -10.34 3.76 -22.10
N PHE A 165 -9.36 3.33 -22.90
CA PHE A 165 -8.03 2.95 -22.42
C PHE A 165 -6.92 3.64 -23.21
N ASP A 166 -5.79 3.89 -22.56
CA ASP A 166 -4.58 4.39 -23.22
C ASP A 166 -3.77 3.26 -23.89
N ASP A 167 -2.65 3.61 -24.53
CA ASP A 167 -1.75 2.66 -25.19
C ASP A 167 -1.16 1.62 -24.21
N ALA A 168 -1.12 1.94 -22.91
CA ALA A 168 -0.71 1.04 -21.84
C ALA A 168 -1.88 0.23 -21.24
N GLN A 169 -3.05 0.26 -21.88
CA GLN A 169 -4.29 -0.39 -21.43
C GLN A 169 -4.80 0.09 -20.06
N ARG A 170 -4.43 1.30 -19.65
CA ARG A 170 -4.92 1.92 -18.42
C ARG A 170 -6.20 2.70 -18.68
N PRO A 171 -7.19 2.63 -17.77
CA PRO A 171 -8.40 3.43 -17.86
C PRO A 171 -8.13 4.92 -18.04
N GLN A 172 -8.65 5.51 -19.10
CA GLN A 172 -8.73 6.95 -19.28
C GLN A 172 -9.99 7.47 -18.60
N HIS A 173 -9.81 8.23 -17.52
CA HIS A 173 -10.91 8.78 -16.76
C HIS A 173 -10.54 10.06 -16.03
N HIS A 174 -11.55 10.82 -15.64
CA HIS A 174 -11.44 11.85 -14.61
C HIS A 174 -12.28 11.45 -13.40
N ARG A 175 -11.62 11.16 -12.26
CA ARG A 175 -12.27 10.69 -11.02
C ARG A 175 -13.25 9.53 -11.22
N GLY A 176 -12.89 8.58 -12.09
CA GLY A 176 -13.70 7.40 -12.40
C GLY A 176 -14.73 7.59 -13.52
N VAL A 177 -14.95 8.81 -14.03
CA VAL A 177 -15.77 9.03 -15.23
C VAL A 177 -14.91 8.81 -16.47
N SER A 178 -15.25 7.82 -17.29
CA SER A 178 -14.48 7.50 -18.50
C SER A 178 -14.62 8.55 -19.59
N THR A 179 -13.66 8.56 -20.52
CA THR A 179 -13.80 9.21 -21.83
C THR A 179 -14.91 8.59 -22.69
N GLU A 180 -15.23 7.31 -22.50
CA GLU A 180 -16.33 6.62 -23.18
C GLU A 180 -17.66 6.82 -22.42
N PRO A 181 -18.72 7.35 -23.07
CA PRO A 181 -20.02 7.52 -22.44
C PRO A 181 -20.62 6.20 -21.92
N GLY A 182 -21.10 6.21 -20.68
CA GLY A 182 -21.72 5.03 -20.05
C GLY A 182 -20.73 4.07 -19.39
N VAL A 183 -19.42 4.32 -19.49
CA VAL A 183 -18.38 3.57 -18.79
C VAL A 183 -17.87 4.37 -17.59
N TYR A 184 -17.75 3.70 -16.44
CA TYR A 184 -17.26 4.31 -15.19
C TYR A 184 -16.35 3.32 -14.46
N PHE A 185 -15.33 3.83 -13.81
CA PHE A 185 -14.35 3.05 -13.05
C PHE A 185 -14.42 3.43 -11.57
N LEU A 186 -14.56 2.44 -10.70
CA LEU A 186 -14.62 2.62 -9.25
C LEU A 186 -13.57 1.75 -8.57
N GLY A 187 -13.02 2.22 -7.46
CA GLY A 187 -12.05 1.46 -6.67
C GLY A 187 -10.62 1.50 -7.21
N LEU A 188 -10.33 2.34 -8.21
CA LEU A 188 -8.96 2.54 -8.70
C LEU A 188 -8.13 3.35 -7.70
N PRO A 189 -6.80 3.15 -7.67
CA PRO A 189 -5.90 3.99 -6.89
C PRO A 189 -6.08 5.46 -7.24
N TRP A 190 -6.18 6.30 -6.20
CA TRP A 190 -6.12 7.76 -6.33
C TRP A 190 -7.15 8.36 -7.29
N LEU A 191 -8.41 7.88 -7.27
CA LEU A 191 -9.49 8.50 -8.06
C LEU A 191 -9.73 9.95 -7.60
N SER A 192 -10.32 10.13 -6.41
CA SER A 192 -10.42 11.44 -5.79
C SER A 192 -9.44 11.63 -4.65
N ARG A 193 -8.94 10.53 -4.06
CA ARG A 193 -8.08 10.55 -2.87
C ARG A 193 -7.36 9.24 -2.66
N ARG A 194 -6.40 9.20 -1.72
CA ARG A 194 -5.72 7.97 -1.29
C ARG A 194 -6.70 6.86 -0.90
N GLY A 195 -7.79 7.21 -0.22
CA GLY A 195 -8.83 6.28 0.24
C GLY A 195 -9.63 5.57 -0.86
N SER A 196 -9.50 5.94 -2.14
CA SER A 196 -10.35 5.45 -3.25
C SER A 196 -10.35 3.92 -3.43
N THR A 197 -9.24 3.24 -3.11
CA THR A 197 -9.11 1.78 -3.22
C THR A 197 -9.55 1.02 -1.98
N PHE A 198 -9.80 1.72 -0.86
CA PHE A 198 -10.08 1.10 0.42
C PHE A 198 -11.58 1.07 0.68
N ILE A 199 -12.08 -0.01 1.30
CA ILE A 199 -13.49 -0.14 1.73
C ILE A 199 -13.93 1.09 2.55
N TRP A 200 -13.01 1.65 3.36
CA TRP A 200 -13.25 2.85 4.16
C TRP A 200 -13.56 4.11 3.32
N GLY A 201 -12.92 4.28 2.14
CA GLY A 201 -12.96 5.53 1.39
C GLY A 201 -13.68 5.48 0.03
N VAL A 202 -13.86 4.30 -0.55
CA VAL A 202 -14.41 4.10 -1.91
C VAL A 202 -15.81 4.70 -2.10
N TRP A 203 -16.58 4.85 -1.01
CA TRP A 203 -17.93 5.39 -1.07
C TRP A 203 -17.99 6.84 -1.56
N HIS A 204 -16.92 7.63 -1.35
CA HIS A 204 -16.84 9.01 -1.86
C HIS A 204 -16.86 9.04 -3.40
N ASP A 205 -16.10 8.15 -4.02
CA ASP A 205 -16.05 8.02 -5.48
C ASP A 205 -17.32 7.38 -6.02
N ALA A 206 -17.89 6.39 -5.30
CA ALA A 206 -19.15 5.77 -5.68
C ALA A 206 -20.29 6.78 -5.71
N LYS A 207 -20.39 7.66 -4.70
CA LYS A 207 -21.37 8.74 -4.66
C LYS A 207 -21.19 9.69 -5.84
N TYR A 208 -19.96 10.14 -6.09
CA TYR A 208 -19.65 11.03 -7.20
C TYR A 208 -20.06 10.41 -8.55
N ILE A 209 -19.68 9.16 -8.80
CA ILE A 209 -20.02 8.45 -10.05
C ILE A 209 -21.54 8.30 -10.19
N ALA A 210 -22.25 7.97 -9.11
CA ALA A 210 -23.71 7.86 -9.14
C ALA A 210 -24.38 9.19 -9.53
N ASP A 211 -23.89 10.32 -8.98
CA ASP A 211 -24.38 11.66 -9.32
C ASP A 211 -24.11 11.96 -10.81
N GLN A 212 -22.93 11.61 -11.34
CA GLN A 212 -22.61 11.79 -12.77
C GLN A 212 -23.51 10.95 -13.68
N ILE A 213 -23.79 9.69 -13.31
CA ILE A 213 -24.72 8.82 -14.05
C ILE A 213 -26.11 9.44 -14.07
N ALA A 214 -26.60 9.97 -12.94
CA ALA A 214 -27.92 10.59 -12.85
C ALA A 214 -28.02 11.84 -13.74
N ILE A 215 -27.00 12.70 -13.71
CA ILE A 215 -26.92 13.90 -14.55
C ILE A 215 -26.95 13.54 -16.04
N GLN A 216 -26.13 12.57 -16.47
CA GLN A 216 -26.10 12.13 -17.88
C GLN A 216 -27.45 11.58 -18.33
N ARG A 217 -28.12 10.80 -17.48
CA ARG A 217 -29.47 10.30 -17.77
C ARG A 217 -30.52 11.40 -17.86
N GLN A 218 -30.38 12.48 -17.09
CA GLN A 218 -31.27 13.64 -17.21
C GLN A 218 -31.11 14.33 -18.56
N TYR A 219 -29.87 14.55 -19.02
CA TYR A 219 -29.62 15.13 -20.34
C TYR A 219 -30.16 14.25 -21.48
N GLN A 220 -30.01 12.92 -21.39
CA GLN A 220 -30.55 11.99 -22.38
C GLN A 220 -32.08 11.98 -22.45
N ARG A 221 -32.76 12.28 -21.32
CA ARG A 221 -34.22 12.33 -21.23
C ARG A 221 -34.79 13.71 -21.54
N TYR A 222 -33.96 14.74 -21.66
CA TYR A 222 -34.42 16.08 -21.94
C TYR A 222 -35.14 16.13 -23.29
N GLN A 223 -36.37 16.64 -23.27
CA GLN A 223 -37.12 16.99 -24.47
C GLN A 223 -37.34 18.51 -24.42
N PRO A 224 -36.99 19.26 -25.48
CA PRO A 224 -37.26 20.69 -25.50
C PRO A 224 -38.76 20.93 -25.47
N SER A 225 -39.19 21.92 -24.68
CA SER A 225 -40.56 22.40 -24.68
C SER A 225 -40.92 22.88 -26.09
N CYS A 226 -42.03 22.39 -26.64
CA CYS A 226 -42.59 22.86 -27.91
C CYS A 226 -43.04 24.32 -27.83
#